data_AF-A0A7D8URV8-F1
#
_entry.id   AF-A0A7D8URV8-F1
#
_cell.length_a   1.000
_cell.length_b   1.000
_cell.length_c   1.000
_cell.angle_alpha   90.00
_cell.angle_beta   90.00
_cell.angle_gamma   90.00
#
_symmetry.space_group_name_H-M   'P 1'
#
loop_
_entity.id
_entity.type
_entity.pdbx_description
1 polymer ?
#
loop_
_entity_poly.entity_id
_entity_poly.type
_entity_poly.pdbx_seq_one_letter_code
_entity_poly.pdbx_strand_id
1 'polypeptide(L)'
;MGPFSKNKSEYDVEAVPAEKSVSSSENGSGIVPDEGAVPAETFVLGDSWYARTQRLAGKFGVEQRGIERVPSDERSDAGMSQIGTLWLSANMVVSSFAIGALAYPIFYLGFIDTILIIFFVNLMGILPVCFFSTFGPRFGLRQMVLSRFYFGWYGVKIIAVFNILACIGWSSVNVIVGAQLFNAVNHNMPGWAGILVIAVSTFLITLFGYKIVHTYERYSWIPCLIIFLIVLGEFAHSGQFENIPMGVGKSEAGSALSFAASVYGFSTGWTSYAADYTVYQPVNRSRKSIFLWTFAGLSFPLLFTQMLGAAIATAMAANDGDNAYMDGYSTSGIGGLLAAVIVPPLGKFGQFSLVILALSIVANNCPNIYSVSLSLQLLARASQRVPRFLWTLIATCVYVAIAIPGYAHFASVLENFMLVIGYWLAIYEGVSLSEH
;
A
#
# COMPACT_ATOMS: atom_id res chain seq x y z
N MET A 1 33.63 -52.03 -42.98
CA MET A 1 34.24 -51.17 -44.02
C MET A 1 33.41 -49.90 -44.10
N GLY A 2 33.95 -48.72 -43.77
CA GLY A 2 33.27 -47.42 -43.94
C GLY A 2 33.28 -46.97 -45.41
N PRO A 3 33.18 -45.66 -45.74
CA PRO A 3 32.89 -44.47 -44.92
C PRO A 3 31.88 -43.48 -45.60
N PHE A 4 31.52 -42.37 -44.95
CA PHE A 4 31.64 -40.98 -45.45
C PHE A 4 30.74 -40.00 -44.67
N SER A 5 31.43 -39.09 -43.95
CA SER A 5 30.93 -37.87 -43.32
C SER A 5 30.69 -36.77 -44.37
N LYS A 6 29.70 -35.90 -44.14
CA LYS A 6 29.75 -34.47 -44.50
C LYS A 6 28.77 -33.63 -43.66
N ASN A 7 29.34 -32.62 -43.00
CA ASN A 7 28.72 -31.55 -42.21
C ASN A 7 27.58 -30.81 -42.94
N LYS A 8 26.58 -30.36 -42.17
CA LYS A 8 25.99 -29.01 -42.26
C LYS A 8 25.27 -28.67 -40.95
N SER A 9 25.96 -27.91 -40.10
CA SER A 9 25.40 -27.09 -39.03
C SER A 9 24.90 -25.78 -39.63
N GLU A 10 23.63 -25.45 -39.43
CA GLU A 10 23.09 -24.08 -39.35
C GLU A 10 21.58 -24.19 -39.06
N TYR A 11 21.09 -23.37 -38.12
CA TYR A 11 19.74 -23.34 -37.53
C TYR A 11 19.48 -24.30 -36.36
N ASP A 12 20.15 -24.01 -35.24
CA ASP A 12 19.62 -24.38 -33.93
C ASP A 12 19.47 -23.10 -33.09
N VAL A 13 18.24 -22.74 -32.75
CA VAL A 13 17.86 -21.48 -32.09
C VAL A 13 17.89 -21.62 -30.55
N GLU A 14 18.40 -22.76 -30.04
CA GLU A 14 18.56 -23.04 -28.61
C GLU A 14 20.00 -22.99 -28.11
N ALA A 15 20.93 -22.37 -28.86
CA ALA A 15 22.30 -22.15 -28.39
C ALA A 15 22.35 -21.04 -27.32
N VAL A 16 22.11 -21.44 -26.07
CA VAL A 16 22.37 -20.68 -24.84
C VAL A 16 23.85 -20.23 -24.82
N PRO A 17 24.18 -18.95 -24.53
CA PRO A 17 25.55 -18.57 -24.28
C PRO A 17 25.99 -19.11 -22.92
N ALA A 18 26.92 -20.08 -22.96
CA ALA A 18 27.80 -20.59 -21.91
C ALA A 18 27.52 -20.13 -20.45
N GLU A 19 27.01 -21.06 -19.65
CA GLU A 19 27.02 -20.97 -18.19
C GLU A 19 28.45 -20.77 -17.67
N LYS A 20 28.66 -19.71 -16.87
CA LYS A 20 29.79 -19.65 -15.94
C LYS A 20 29.51 -20.64 -14.82
N SER A 21 30.36 -21.64 -14.67
CA SER A 21 30.34 -22.58 -13.57
C SER A 21 30.52 -21.86 -12.23
N VAL A 22 29.43 -21.70 -11.49
CA VAL A 22 29.49 -21.38 -10.06
C VAL A 22 29.78 -22.69 -9.34
N SER A 23 30.96 -22.77 -8.75
CA SER A 23 31.38 -23.88 -7.89
C SER A 23 30.33 -24.12 -6.80
N SER A 24 29.72 -25.30 -6.82
CA SER A 24 28.81 -25.80 -5.81
C SER A 24 29.58 -26.03 -4.51
N SER A 25 29.51 -25.08 -3.57
CA SER A 25 29.69 -25.39 -2.15
C SER A 25 28.31 -25.64 -1.54
N GLU A 26 27.98 -26.93 -1.43
CA GLU A 26 26.87 -27.40 -0.60
C GLU A 26 27.06 -26.89 0.83
N ASN A 27 26.12 -26.07 1.30
CA ASN A 27 25.80 -25.92 2.71
C ASN A 27 24.39 -25.33 2.86
N GLY A 28 23.40 -26.21 3.05
CA GLY A 28 22.18 -26.04 3.87
C GLY A 28 21.28 -24.80 3.71
N SER A 29 21.54 -23.88 2.79
CA SER A 29 20.72 -22.67 2.62
C SER A 29 19.74 -22.91 1.49
N GLY A 30 18.43 -22.94 1.79
CA GLY A 30 17.35 -23.01 0.79
C GLY A 30 17.29 -21.75 -0.09
N ILE A 31 18.35 -21.51 -0.86
CA ILE A 31 18.52 -20.44 -1.84
C ILE A 31 18.11 -21.03 -3.19
N VAL A 32 17.17 -20.37 -3.86
CA VAL A 32 16.69 -20.82 -5.18
C VAL A 32 17.70 -20.37 -6.24
N PRO A 33 18.25 -21.28 -7.08
CA PRO A 33 19.15 -20.93 -8.19
C PRO A 33 18.53 -19.88 -9.12
N ASP A 34 19.32 -19.08 -9.84
CA ASP A 34 18.82 -17.96 -10.67
C ASP A 34 18.17 -18.38 -12.01
N GLU A 35 17.85 -19.66 -12.17
CA GLU A 35 17.11 -20.18 -13.32
C GLU A 35 15.79 -19.41 -13.56
N GLY A 36 15.60 -18.89 -14.78
CA GLY A 36 14.42 -18.09 -15.15
C GLY A 36 14.43 -16.64 -14.65
N ALA A 37 15.50 -16.17 -14.03
CA ALA A 37 15.70 -14.74 -13.77
C ALA A 37 16.10 -14.00 -15.07
N VAL A 38 15.57 -12.79 -15.25
CA VAL A 38 15.83 -12.00 -16.47
C VAL A 38 16.75 -10.83 -16.10
N PRO A 39 17.96 -10.71 -16.66
CA PRO A 39 18.85 -9.59 -16.36
C PRO A 39 18.31 -8.26 -16.88
N ALA A 40 18.57 -7.15 -16.17
CA ALA A 40 18.07 -5.83 -16.54
C ALA A 40 18.54 -5.36 -17.92
N GLU A 41 19.75 -5.76 -18.32
CA GLU A 41 20.35 -5.43 -19.61
C GLU A 41 19.52 -5.94 -20.80
N THR A 42 18.76 -7.02 -20.61
CA THR A 42 17.94 -7.62 -21.67
C THR A 42 16.77 -6.74 -22.11
N PHE A 43 16.27 -5.85 -21.23
CA PHE A 43 15.09 -5.04 -21.52
C PHE A 43 15.35 -3.90 -22.52
N VAL A 44 16.62 -3.54 -22.74
CA VAL A 44 17.03 -2.46 -23.65
C VAL A 44 17.60 -2.97 -24.97
N LEU A 45 17.79 -4.28 -25.11
CA LEU A 45 18.34 -4.92 -26.31
C LEU A 45 17.33 -4.94 -27.47
N GLY A 46 17.83 -4.68 -28.67
CA GLY A 46 17.05 -4.68 -29.92
C GLY A 46 16.25 -3.40 -30.18
N ASP A 47 15.68 -3.26 -31.37
CA ASP A 47 15.07 -2.01 -31.86
C ASP A 47 13.53 -1.98 -31.83
N SER A 48 12.91 -2.90 -31.10
CA SER A 48 11.46 -2.91 -30.89
C SER A 48 10.97 -1.61 -30.25
N TRP A 49 9.71 -1.25 -30.49
CA TRP A 49 9.06 -0.12 -29.80
C TRP A 49 9.24 -0.22 -28.28
N TYR A 50 9.05 -1.40 -27.70
CA TYR A 50 9.26 -1.67 -26.28
C TYR A 50 10.69 -1.31 -25.84
N ALA A 51 11.71 -1.85 -26.51
CA ALA A 51 13.11 -1.57 -26.18
C ALA A 51 13.48 -0.09 -26.33
N ARG A 52 12.91 0.63 -27.32
CA ARG A 52 13.09 2.08 -27.48
C ARG A 52 12.47 2.86 -26.33
N THR A 53 11.22 2.54 -25.98
CA THR A 53 10.54 3.17 -24.82
C THR A 53 11.26 2.88 -23.52
N GLN A 54 11.81 1.68 -23.37
CA GLN A 54 12.56 1.27 -22.20
C GLN A 54 13.90 1.99 -22.09
N ARG A 55 14.64 2.14 -23.21
CA ARG A 55 15.86 2.96 -23.27
C ARG A 55 15.59 4.42 -22.88
N LEU A 56 14.49 4.99 -23.38
CA LEU A 56 14.07 6.34 -23.00
C LEU A 56 13.73 6.43 -21.51
N ALA A 57 12.93 5.50 -21.00
CA ALA A 57 12.56 5.41 -19.58
C ALA A 57 13.81 5.29 -18.68
N GLY A 58 14.76 4.44 -19.05
CA GLY A 58 16.04 4.26 -18.35
C GLY A 58 16.89 5.53 -18.33
N LYS A 59 16.91 6.32 -19.41
CA LYS A 59 17.59 7.63 -19.47
C LYS A 59 17.02 8.62 -18.45
N PHE A 60 15.72 8.52 -18.15
CA PHE A 60 15.04 9.34 -17.14
C PHE A 60 15.01 8.69 -15.74
N GLY A 61 15.74 7.58 -15.53
CA GLY A 61 15.81 6.90 -14.24
C GLY A 61 14.56 6.11 -13.85
N VAL A 62 13.63 5.87 -14.77
CA VAL A 62 12.42 5.07 -14.55
C VAL A 62 12.81 3.58 -14.49
N GLU A 63 12.38 2.88 -13.43
CA GLU A 63 12.60 1.44 -13.33
C GLU A 63 11.91 0.67 -14.47
N GLN A 64 12.71 -0.16 -15.13
CA GLN A 64 12.37 -0.86 -16.37
C GLN A 64 11.74 -2.24 -16.12
N ARG A 65 12.24 -2.96 -15.11
CA ARG A 65 11.80 -4.32 -14.79
C ARG A 65 10.34 -4.33 -14.32
N GLY A 66 9.55 -5.26 -14.85
CA GLY A 66 8.16 -5.47 -14.46
C GLY A 66 8.04 -6.63 -13.48
N ILE A 67 7.38 -7.69 -13.94
CA ILE A 67 7.07 -8.90 -13.15
C ILE A 67 8.13 -9.99 -13.26
N GLU A 68 9.18 -9.77 -14.06
CA GLU A 68 10.27 -10.72 -14.26
C GLU A 68 11.04 -10.96 -12.96
N ARG A 69 11.45 -12.22 -12.74
CA ARG A 69 12.20 -12.61 -11.55
C ARG A 69 13.52 -11.85 -11.46
N VAL A 70 13.79 -11.28 -10.28
CA VAL A 70 15.01 -10.53 -9.96
C VAL A 70 16.17 -11.50 -9.68
N PRO A 71 17.24 -11.47 -10.51
CA PRO A 71 18.48 -12.21 -10.26
C PRO A 71 19.07 -11.90 -8.89
N SER A 72 19.83 -12.83 -8.31
CA SER A 72 20.42 -12.64 -6.98
C SER A 72 21.46 -11.52 -6.92
N ASP A 73 22.20 -11.30 -8.01
CA ASP A 73 23.24 -10.26 -8.18
C ASP A 73 22.67 -8.85 -8.43
N GLU A 74 21.42 -8.77 -8.89
CA GLU A 74 20.71 -7.50 -9.07
C GLU A 74 19.88 -7.07 -7.84
N ARG A 75 19.91 -7.84 -6.75
CA ARG A 75 19.30 -7.45 -5.48
C ARG A 75 20.18 -6.40 -4.80
N SER A 76 19.55 -5.32 -4.35
CA SER A 76 20.23 -4.17 -3.76
C SER A 76 20.86 -4.48 -2.40
N ASP A 77 21.91 -3.74 -2.05
CA ASP A 77 22.50 -3.72 -0.68
C ASP A 77 21.67 -2.91 0.32
N ALA A 78 20.35 -2.81 0.10
CA ALA A 78 19.43 -2.06 0.93
C ALA A 78 19.53 -2.47 2.41
N GLY A 79 19.55 -1.46 3.29
CA GLY A 79 19.49 -1.66 4.72
C GLY A 79 18.13 -2.26 5.13
N MET A 80 18.12 -3.16 6.12
CA MET A 80 16.90 -3.83 6.58
C MET A 80 15.85 -2.83 7.10
N SER A 81 16.29 -1.70 7.65
CA SER A 81 15.41 -0.63 8.10
C SER A 81 14.53 -0.07 6.99
N GLN A 82 14.93 -0.17 5.72
CA GLN A 82 14.12 0.29 4.60
C GLN A 82 12.79 -0.47 4.48
N ILE A 83 12.76 -1.76 4.86
CA ILE A 83 11.53 -2.56 4.88
C ILE A 83 10.56 -1.96 5.91
N GLY A 84 11.05 -1.69 7.11
CA GLY A 84 10.24 -1.10 8.18
C GLY A 84 9.81 0.33 7.88
N THR A 85 10.71 1.18 7.40
CA THR A 85 10.40 2.59 7.12
C THR A 85 9.42 2.77 5.98
N LEU A 86 9.43 1.85 4.99
CA LEU A 86 8.44 1.84 3.92
C LEU A 86 7.03 1.68 4.48
N TRP A 87 6.80 0.61 5.25
CA TRP A 87 5.48 0.36 5.83
C TRP A 87 5.09 1.41 6.87
N LEU A 88 6.08 1.93 7.61
CA LEU A 88 5.91 3.04 8.53
C LEU A 88 5.34 4.26 7.82
N SER A 89 5.92 4.60 6.67
CA SER A 89 5.53 5.76 5.87
C SER A 89 4.21 5.57 5.14
N ALA A 90 3.97 4.39 4.58
CA ALA A 90 2.68 4.08 3.98
C ALA A 90 1.53 4.20 4.99
N ASN A 91 1.76 3.95 6.29
CA ASN A 91 0.70 3.92 7.30
C ASN A 91 0.69 5.11 8.27
N MET A 92 1.77 5.88 8.39
CA MET A 92 1.82 7.13 9.18
C MET A 92 1.15 8.26 8.40
N VAL A 93 -0.15 8.10 8.12
CA VAL A 93 -0.91 8.93 7.19
C VAL A 93 -2.31 9.20 7.72
N VAL A 94 -2.98 10.23 7.16
CA VAL A 94 -4.35 10.56 7.56
C VAL A 94 -5.39 9.50 7.20
N SER A 95 -5.15 8.65 6.19
CA SER A 95 -6.05 7.51 5.89
C SER A 95 -6.16 6.54 7.07
N SER A 96 -5.03 6.18 7.68
CA SER A 96 -5.01 5.29 8.84
C SER A 96 -5.73 5.94 10.01
N PHE A 97 -5.49 7.23 10.26
CA PHE A 97 -6.24 8.00 11.26
C PHE A 97 -7.75 7.97 11.00
N ALA A 98 -8.17 8.15 9.74
CA ALA A 98 -9.56 8.17 9.35
C ALA A 98 -10.27 6.86 9.72
N ILE A 99 -9.64 5.70 9.49
CA ILE A 99 -10.22 4.39 9.86
C ILE A 99 -10.61 4.36 11.33
N GLY A 100 -9.72 4.79 12.24
CA GLY A 100 -10.03 4.84 13.67
C GLY A 100 -11.12 5.84 14.01
N ALA A 101 -11.13 7.00 13.34
CA ALA A 101 -12.12 8.06 13.56
C ALA A 101 -13.56 7.68 13.12
N LEU A 102 -13.73 6.66 12.27
CA LEU A 102 -15.06 6.19 11.84
C LEU A 102 -15.81 5.42 12.95
N ALA A 103 -15.11 4.93 13.97
CA ALA A 103 -15.69 4.08 15.01
C ALA A 103 -16.91 4.71 15.70
N TYR A 104 -16.85 6.02 15.98
CA TYR A 104 -17.95 6.75 16.60
C TYR A 104 -19.07 7.14 15.61
N PRO A 105 -18.83 7.94 14.54
CA PRO A 105 -19.91 8.48 13.71
C PRO A 105 -20.60 7.44 12.81
N ILE A 106 -19.92 6.33 12.48
CA ILE A 106 -20.45 5.31 11.55
C ILE A 106 -20.86 4.04 12.29
N PHE A 107 -20.02 3.56 13.21
CA PHE A 107 -20.25 2.28 13.89
C PHE A 107 -20.88 2.45 15.28
N TYR A 108 -20.96 3.69 15.79
CA TYR A 108 -21.57 4.01 17.09
C TYR A 108 -20.92 3.26 18.28
N LEU A 109 -19.63 2.97 18.17
CA LEU A 109 -18.87 2.25 19.20
C LEU A 109 -18.39 3.19 20.31
N GLY A 110 -18.18 2.63 21.49
CA GLY A 110 -17.50 3.30 22.59
C GLY A 110 -16.01 3.51 22.32
N PHE A 111 -15.28 3.96 23.35
CA PHE A 111 -13.82 4.11 23.23
C PHE A 111 -13.08 2.78 23.44
N ILE A 112 -13.49 1.99 24.44
CA ILE A 112 -12.73 0.82 24.90
C ILE A 112 -12.82 -0.34 23.91
N ASP A 113 -14.02 -0.70 23.48
CA ASP A 113 -14.28 -1.63 22.36
C ASP A 113 -13.51 -1.23 21.10
N THR A 114 -13.55 0.05 20.72
CA THR A 114 -12.83 0.58 19.55
C THR A 114 -11.33 0.34 19.64
N ILE A 115 -10.70 0.72 20.76
CA ILE A 115 -9.25 0.54 20.95
C ILE A 115 -8.87 -0.94 20.99
N LEU A 116 -9.69 -1.80 21.62
CA LEU A 116 -9.46 -3.24 21.64
C LEU A 116 -9.56 -3.85 20.24
N ILE A 117 -10.56 -3.45 19.44
CA ILE A 117 -10.71 -3.88 18.06
C ILE A 117 -9.51 -3.42 17.23
N ILE A 118 -9.13 -2.13 17.30
CA ILE A 118 -7.94 -1.61 16.62
C ILE A 118 -6.72 -2.43 17.00
N PHE A 119 -6.52 -2.72 18.30
CA PHE A 119 -5.35 -3.46 18.76
C PHE A 119 -5.31 -4.88 18.20
N PHE A 120 -6.31 -5.71 18.49
CA PHE A 120 -6.27 -7.13 18.13
C PHE A 120 -6.41 -7.35 16.62
N VAL A 121 -7.25 -6.58 15.95
CA VAL A 121 -7.54 -6.79 14.53
C VAL A 121 -6.39 -6.32 13.65
N ASN A 122 -5.73 -5.18 13.94
CA ASN A 122 -4.52 -4.81 13.18
C ASN A 122 -3.42 -5.84 13.38
N LEU A 123 -3.19 -6.29 14.63
CA LEU A 123 -2.15 -7.30 14.89
C LEU A 123 -2.43 -8.58 14.12
N MET A 124 -3.68 -9.01 14.02
CA MET A 124 -4.08 -10.16 13.21
C MET A 124 -3.88 -9.90 11.71
N GLY A 125 -4.36 -8.76 11.20
CA GLY A 125 -4.35 -8.43 9.77
C GLY A 125 -2.96 -8.22 9.18
N ILE A 126 -1.96 -7.84 9.97
CA ILE A 126 -0.58 -7.66 9.50
C ILE A 126 0.25 -8.94 9.47
N LEU A 127 -0.17 -10.03 10.16
CA LEU A 127 0.61 -11.27 10.20
C LEU A 127 0.84 -11.87 8.80
N PRO A 128 -0.19 -11.96 7.93
CA PRO A 128 0.01 -12.46 6.57
C PRO A 128 0.95 -11.54 5.78
N VAL A 129 0.82 -10.22 5.91
CA VAL A 129 1.74 -9.24 5.28
C VAL A 129 3.19 -9.54 5.65
N CYS A 130 3.47 -9.68 6.96
CA CYS A 130 4.80 -9.99 7.47
C CYS A 130 5.34 -11.33 6.95
N PHE A 131 4.47 -12.34 6.86
CA PHE A 131 4.84 -13.66 6.35
C PHE A 131 5.20 -13.61 4.86
N PHE A 132 4.35 -13.04 4.02
CA PHE A 132 4.58 -12.93 2.58
C PHE A 132 5.73 -11.99 2.23
N SER A 133 6.00 -10.96 3.03
CA SER A 133 7.21 -10.13 2.87
C SER A 133 8.50 -10.95 2.97
N THR A 134 8.51 -12.11 3.64
CA THR A 134 9.70 -12.98 3.70
C THR A 134 10.01 -13.70 2.39
N PHE A 135 9.06 -13.73 1.45
CA PHE A 135 9.18 -14.46 0.19
C PHE A 135 9.92 -13.67 -0.89
N GLY A 136 9.76 -12.34 -0.94
CA GLY A 136 10.43 -11.48 -1.90
C GLY A 136 11.95 -11.72 -1.99
N PRO A 137 12.71 -11.68 -0.88
CA PRO A 137 14.17 -11.85 -0.90
C PRO A 137 14.59 -13.28 -1.21
N ARG A 138 13.72 -14.29 -1.06
CA ARG A 138 14.07 -15.69 -1.32
C ARG A 138 13.85 -16.06 -2.77
N PHE A 139 12.67 -15.73 -3.29
CA PHE A 139 12.26 -16.13 -4.63
C PHE A 139 12.64 -15.09 -5.70
N GLY A 140 12.77 -13.81 -5.33
CA GLY A 140 12.95 -12.74 -6.30
C GLY A 140 11.72 -12.54 -7.19
N LEU A 141 10.55 -12.98 -6.72
CA LEU A 141 9.27 -12.88 -7.40
C LEU A 141 8.37 -11.85 -6.74
N ARG A 142 7.59 -11.15 -7.57
CA ARG A 142 6.47 -10.29 -7.14
C ARG A 142 5.34 -11.15 -6.56
N GLN A 143 4.53 -10.58 -5.67
CA GLN A 143 3.54 -11.31 -4.89
C GLN A 143 2.50 -12.02 -5.79
N MET A 144 1.91 -11.29 -6.75
CA MET A 144 0.96 -11.88 -7.69
C MET A 144 1.58 -12.92 -8.63
N VAL A 145 2.89 -12.85 -8.90
CA VAL A 145 3.60 -13.89 -9.66
C VAL A 145 3.78 -15.13 -8.80
N LEU A 146 4.11 -14.97 -7.52
CA LEU A 146 4.16 -16.05 -6.55
C LEU A 146 2.80 -16.73 -6.40
N SER A 147 1.70 -15.98 -6.52
CA SER A 147 0.35 -16.53 -6.49
C SER A 147 0.01 -17.54 -7.59
N ARG A 148 0.86 -17.67 -8.62
CA ARG A 148 0.75 -18.74 -9.62
C ARG A 148 0.96 -20.13 -9.05
N PHE A 149 1.73 -20.26 -7.96
CA PHE A 149 2.05 -21.57 -7.39
C PHE A 149 0.84 -22.24 -6.73
N TYR A 150 -0.08 -21.46 -6.16
CA TYR A 150 -1.28 -21.99 -5.49
C TYR A 150 -2.59 -21.78 -6.27
N PHE A 151 -2.72 -20.72 -7.09
CA PHE A 151 -3.92 -20.53 -7.93
C PHE A 151 -3.76 -21.01 -9.39
N GLY A 152 -2.58 -21.47 -9.78
CA GLY A 152 -2.27 -21.85 -11.16
C GLY A 152 -2.27 -20.68 -12.15
N TRP A 153 -2.04 -20.98 -13.43
CA TRP A 153 -1.85 -19.95 -14.47
C TRP A 153 -3.10 -19.11 -14.79
N TYR A 154 -4.28 -19.73 -14.72
CA TYR A 154 -5.55 -19.04 -15.02
C TYR A 154 -6.21 -18.46 -13.78
N GLY A 155 -6.22 -19.19 -12.66
CA GLY A 155 -6.85 -18.74 -11.41
C GLY A 155 -6.19 -17.46 -10.87
N VAL A 156 -4.86 -17.35 -10.95
CA VAL A 156 -4.15 -16.15 -10.49
C VAL A 156 -4.59 -14.87 -11.21
N LYS A 157 -5.11 -14.96 -12.44
CA LYS A 157 -5.56 -13.78 -13.18
C LYS A 157 -6.81 -13.17 -12.55
N ILE A 158 -7.70 -14.02 -12.01
CA ILE A 158 -8.89 -13.57 -11.27
C ILE A 158 -8.44 -12.84 -10.00
N ILE A 159 -7.49 -13.44 -9.26
CA ILE A 159 -6.91 -12.84 -8.06
C ILE A 159 -6.21 -11.50 -8.38
N ALA A 160 -5.47 -11.42 -9.49
CA ALA A 160 -4.83 -10.19 -9.93
C ALA A 160 -5.84 -9.10 -10.29
N VAL A 161 -7.00 -9.45 -10.88
CA VAL A 161 -8.10 -8.48 -11.11
C VAL A 161 -8.63 -7.97 -9.78
N PHE A 162 -8.88 -8.84 -8.79
CA PHE A 162 -9.30 -8.40 -7.46
C PHE A 162 -8.26 -7.49 -6.80
N ASN A 163 -6.98 -7.81 -6.93
CA ASN A 163 -5.91 -6.95 -6.43
C ASN A 163 -5.90 -5.56 -7.11
N ILE A 164 -6.06 -5.51 -8.43
CA ILE A 164 -6.13 -4.24 -9.18
C ILE A 164 -7.30 -3.40 -8.68
N LEU A 165 -8.48 -4.00 -8.51
CA LEU A 165 -9.67 -3.32 -8.01
C LEU A 165 -9.46 -2.83 -6.56
N ALA A 166 -8.85 -3.65 -5.70
CA ALA A 166 -8.55 -3.29 -4.32
C ALA A 166 -7.58 -2.11 -4.25
N CYS A 167 -6.46 -2.14 -4.98
CA CYS A 167 -5.52 -1.03 -4.98
C CYS A 167 -6.13 0.27 -5.54
N ILE A 168 -6.90 0.19 -6.63
CA ILE A 168 -7.57 1.36 -7.23
C ILE A 168 -8.59 1.96 -6.26
N GLY A 169 -9.42 1.14 -5.63
CA GLY A 169 -10.42 1.66 -4.71
C GLY A 169 -9.81 2.20 -3.42
N TRP A 170 -8.74 1.58 -2.89
CA TRP A 170 -8.01 2.15 -1.75
C TRP A 170 -7.42 3.50 -2.13
N SER A 171 -6.77 3.58 -3.29
CA SER A 171 -6.25 4.86 -3.79
C SER A 171 -7.34 5.92 -3.93
N SER A 172 -8.55 5.54 -4.35
CA SER A 172 -9.70 6.44 -4.46
C SER A 172 -10.17 6.95 -3.09
N VAL A 173 -10.34 6.05 -2.12
CA VAL A 173 -10.73 6.39 -0.74
C VAL A 173 -9.71 7.35 -0.11
N ASN A 174 -8.42 7.04 -0.25
CA ASN A 174 -7.34 7.79 0.36
C ASN A 174 -7.26 9.24 -0.16
N VAL A 175 -7.39 9.44 -1.48
CA VAL A 175 -7.36 10.81 -2.03
C VAL A 175 -8.59 11.62 -1.66
N ILE A 176 -9.75 10.99 -1.41
CA ILE A 176 -10.94 11.69 -0.89
C ILE A 176 -10.66 12.23 0.52
N VAL A 177 -10.09 11.41 1.41
CA VAL A 177 -9.71 11.83 2.76
C VAL A 177 -8.68 12.97 2.71
N GLY A 178 -7.66 12.87 1.86
CA GLY A 178 -6.70 13.99 1.72
C GLY A 178 -7.34 15.27 1.17
N ALA A 179 -8.29 15.16 0.23
CA ALA A 179 -9.01 16.31 -0.30
C ALA A 179 -9.90 17.01 0.74
N GLN A 180 -10.45 16.27 1.70
CA GLN A 180 -11.16 16.82 2.86
C GLN A 180 -10.28 17.77 3.69
N LEU A 181 -8.98 17.44 3.87
CA LEU A 181 -8.04 18.30 4.59
C LEU A 181 -7.75 19.60 3.85
N PHE A 182 -7.64 19.57 2.52
CA PHE A 182 -7.53 20.80 1.72
C PHE A 182 -8.77 21.69 1.85
N ASN A 183 -9.96 21.08 1.81
CA ASN A 183 -11.21 21.81 1.96
C ASN A 183 -11.34 22.45 3.35
N ALA A 184 -10.90 21.76 4.42
CA ALA A 184 -10.89 22.31 5.78
C ALA A 184 -9.97 23.53 5.95
N VAL A 185 -8.89 23.62 5.15
CA VAL A 185 -8.00 24.79 5.13
C VAL A 185 -8.60 25.93 4.29
N ASN A 186 -9.19 25.60 3.14
CA ASN A 186 -9.81 26.56 2.24
C ASN A 186 -11.14 26.01 1.71
N HIS A 187 -12.25 26.43 2.32
CA HIS A 187 -13.59 26.00 1.96
C HIS A 187 -13.98 26.32 0.51
N ASN A 188 -13.33 27.30 -0.13
CA ASN A 188 -13.55 27.64 -1.53
C ASN A 188 -12.85 26.66 -2.50
N MET A 189 -11.95 25.81 -2.01
CA MET A 189 -11.30 24.81 -2.82
C MET A 189 -12.23 23.59 -2.99
N PRO A 190 -12.66 23.29 -4.22
CA PRO A 190 -13.55 22.16 -4.45
C PRO A 190 -12.80 20.83 -4.25
N GLY A 191 -13.49 19.81 -3.72
CA GLY A 191 -12.89 18.51 -3.39
C GLY A 191 -12.17 17.84 -4.56
N TRP A 192 -12.70 17.96 -5.79
CA TRP A 192 -12.05 17.42 -7.00
C TRP A 192 -10.66 18.01 -7.25
N ALA A 193 -10.43 19.28 -6.90
CA ALA A 193 -9.13 19.92 -7.06
C ALA A 193 -8.11 19.33 -6.07
N GLY A 194 -8.54 19.06 -4.83
CA GLY A 194 -7.72 18.38 -3.83
C GLY A 194 -7.32 16.97 -4.27
N ILE A 195 -8.28 16.23 -4.83
CA ILE A 195 -8.05 14.90 -5.41
C ILE A 195 -6.98 14.97 -6.50
N LEU A 196 -7.08 15.92 -7.43
CA LEU A 196 -6.10 16.07 -8.51
C LEU A 196 -4.70 16.43 -8.00
N VAL A 197 -4.59 17.32 -7.01
CA VAL A 197 -3.29 17.69 -6.43
C VAL A 197 -2.58 16.46 -5.88
N ILE A 198 -3.27 15.64 -5.10
CA ILE A 198 -2.71 14.42 -4.52
C ILE A 198 -2.41 13.39 -5.60
N ALA A 199 -3.33 13.23 -6.57
CA ALA A 199 -3.20 12.23 -7.62
C ALA A 199 -2.01 12.50 -8.54
N VAL A 200 -1.85 13.75 -8.98
CA VAL A 200 -0.71 14.19 -9.78
C VAL A 200 0.59 14.03 -9.00
N SER A 201 0.60 14.42 -7.72
CA SER A 201 1.79 14.25 -6.85
C SER A 201 2.18 12.78 -6.72
N THR A 202 1.21 11.89 -6.50
CA THR A 202 1.42 10.43 -6.42
C THR A 202 1.94 9.87 -7.74
N PHE A 203 1.35 10.29 -8.86
CA PHE A 203 1.81 9.87 -10.19
C PHE A 203 3.26 10.30 -10.44
N LEU A 204 3.63 11.53 -10.11
CA LEU A 204 4.99 12.03 -10.29
C LEU A 204 6.03 11.22 -9.50
N ILE A 205 5.72 10.81 -8.27
CA ILE A 205 6.64 9.99 -7.47
C ILE A 205 6.71 8.56 -8.02
N THR A 206 5.56 7.96 -8.34
CA THR A 206 5.50 6.57 -8.84
C THR A 206 6.03 6.40 -10.27
N LEU A 207 6.06 7.48 -11.06
CA LEU A 207 6.60 7.49 -12.42
C LEU A 207 8.03 6.96 -12.47
N PHE A 208 8.87 7.36 -11.52
CA PHE A 208 10.30 7.02 -11.51
C PHE A 208 10.60 5.64 -10.89
N GLY A 209 9.63 4.99 -10.26
CA GLY A 209 9.73 3.62 -9.77
C GLY A 209 10.42 3.44 -8.41
N TYR A 210 10.86 2.20 -8.15
CA TYR A 210 11.26 1.70 -6.83
C TYR A 210 12.23 2.60 -6.08
N LYS A 211 13.27 3.15 -6.75
CA LYS A 211 14.30 3.97 -6.09
C LYS A 211 13.73 5.25 -5.49
N ILE A 212 12.98 6.03 -6.28
CA ILE A 212 12.41 7.30 -5.81
C ILE A 212 11.32 7.05 -4.77
N VAL A 213 10.47 6.04 -4.98
CA VAL A 213 9.48 5.62 -3.99
C VAL A 213 10.17 5.29 -2.67
N HIS A 214 11.20 4.45 -2.65
CA HIS A 214 11.92 4.11 -1.41
C HIS A 214 12.61 5.31 -0.77
N THR A 215 13.15 6.25 -1.54
CA THR A 215 13.73 7.47 -0.99
C THR A 215 12.68 8.36 -0.35
N TYR A 216 11.53 8.56 -1.00
CA TYR A 216 10.42 9.32 -0.45
C TYR A 216 9.88 8.67 0.83
N GLU A 217 9.59 7.37 0.77
CA GLU A 217 9.04 6.58 1.88
C GLU A 217 9.99 6.51 3.08
N ARG A 218 11.31 6.61 2.85
CA ARG A 218 12.28 6.64 3.95
C ARG A 218 12.08 7.82 4.89
N TYR A 219 11.57 8.95 4.40
CA TYR A 219 11.52 10.22 5.15
C TYR A 219 10.12 10.79 5.32
N SER A 220 9.14 10.41 4.49
CA SER A 220 7.82 11.07 4.47
C SER A 220 7.03 10.89 5.77
N TRP A 221 7.29 9.81 6.53
CA TRP A 221 6.67 9.55 7.82
C TRP A 221 7.07 10.55 8.92
N ILE A 222 8.26 11.15 8.84
CA ILE A 222 8.82 12.01 9.89
C ILE A 222 7.94 13.24 10.13
N PRO A 223 7.64 14.09 9.11
CA PRO A 223 6.77 15.24 9.31
C PRO A 223 5.36 14.82 9.75
N CYS A 224 4.84 13.71 9.22
CA CYS A 224 3.53 13.20 9.58
C CYS A 224 3.46 12.78 11.05
N LEU A 225 4.47 12.05 11.55
CA LEU A 225 4.55 11.68 12.96
C LEU A 225 4.64 12.91 13.86
N ILE A 226 5.48 13.90 13.52
CA ILE A 226 5.61 15.13 14.30
C ILE A 226 4.25 15.84 14.39
N ILE A 227 3.54 15.96 13.27
CA ILE A 227 2.21 16.59 13.27
C ILE A 227 1.21 15.77 14.07
N PHE A 228 1.18 14.44 13.96
CA PHE A 228 0.28 13.62 14.78
C PHE A 228 0.61 13.69 16.28
N LEU A 229 1.88 13.86 16.66
CA LEU A 229 2.26 14.10 18.05
C LEU A 229 1.78 15.48 18.53
N ILE A 230 1.83 16.49 17.68
CA ILE A 230 1.24 17.82 17.96
C ILE A 230 -0.28 17.69 18.14
N VAL A 231 -0.96 17.01 17.20
CA VAL A 231 -2.40 16.73 17.28
C VAL A 231 -2.74 16.02 18.61
N LEU A 232 -1.99 14.99 18.99
CA LEU A 232 -2.15 14.29 20.26
C LEU A 232 -1.97 15.22 21.47
N GLY A 233 -0.92 16.06 21.45
CA GLY A 233 -0.62 17.00 22.53
C GLY A 233 -1.69 18.07 22.71
N GLU A 234 -2.12 18.71 21.61
CA GLU A 234 -3.20 19.71 21.63
C GLU A 234 -4.53 19.10 22.06
N PHE A 235 -4.86 17.91 21.53
CA PHE A 235 -6.09 17.24 21.92
C PHE A 235 -6.09 16.85 23.40
N ALA A 236 -5.00 16.28 23.91
CA ALA A 236 -4.87 15.94 25.33
C ALA A 236 -4.96 17.20 26.22
N HIS A 237 -4.40 18.34 25.78
CA HIS A 237 -4.48 19.60 26.52
C HIS A 237 -5.88 20.21 26.52
N SER A 238 -6.66 20.00 25.45
CA SER A 238 -8.02 20.53 25.31
C SER A 238 -9.02 20.00 26.34
N GLY A 239 -8.75 18.81 26.91
CA GLY A 239 -9.64 18.15 27.87
C GLY A 239 -10.97 17.68 27.28
N GLN A 240 -11.10 17.64 25.94
CA GLN A 240 -12.35 17.29 25.23
C GLN A 240 -12.50 15.79 24.99
N PHE A 241 -11.67 14.96 25.62
CA PHE A 241 -11.78 13.51 25.51
C PHE A 241 -12.99 13.02 26.31
N GLU A 242 -13.91 12.35 25.61
CA GLU A 242 -15.05 11.69 26.22
C GLU A 242 -14.85 10.18 26.23
N ASN A 243 -15.02 9.54 27.40
CA ASN A 243 -14.99 8.09 27.50
C ASN A 243 -16.39 7.51 27.25
N ILE A 244 -16.73 7.37 25.97
CA ILE A 244 -18.01 6.81 25.54
C ILE A 244 -18.07 5.34 25.99
N PRO A 245 -19.08 4.93 26.77
CA PRO A 245 -19.17 3.58 27.30
C PRO A 245 -19.38 2.56 26.18
N MET A 246 -18.78 1.38 26.36
CA MET A 246 -19.01 0.22 25.49
C MET A 246 -20.48 -0.19 25.57
N GLY A 247 -21.11 -0.37 24.42
CA GLY A 247 -22.49 -0.85 24.35
C GLY A 247 -22.62 -2.32 24.73
N VAL A 248 -23.86 -2.84 24.73
CA VAL A 248 -24.14 -4.25 24.98
C VAL A 248 -25.20 -4.80 24.04
N GLY A 249 -25.18 -6.11 23.82
CA GLY A 249 -26.20 -6.82 23.04
C GLY A 249 -25.84 -7.01 21.56
N LYS A 250 -26.83 -7.45 20.78
CA LYS A 250 -26.63 -7.88 19.38
C LYS A 250 -26.28 -6.73 18.44
N SER A 251 -26.85 -5.54 18.68
CA SER A 251 -26.55 -4.35 17.86
C SER A 251 -25.08 -3.96 18.01
N GLU A 252 -24.61 -3.88 19.25
CA GLU A 252 -23.20 -3.59 19.56
C GLU A 252 -22.26 -4.60 18.93
N ALA A 253 -22.55 -5.90 19.08
CA ALA A 253 -21.75 -6.95 18.47
C ALA A 253 -21.70 -6.83 16.93
N GLY A 254 -22.80 -6.44 16.29
CA GLY A 254 -22.85 -6.16 14.86
C GLY A 254 -21.95 -4.99 14.48
N SER A 255 -22.06 -3.86 15.18
CA SER A 255 -21.20 -2.68 14.98
C SER A 255 -19.72 -3.02 15.17
N ALA A 256 -19.39 -3.76 16.22
CA ALA A 256 -18.03 -4.18 16.54
C ALA A 256 -17.44 -5.06 15.44
N LEU A 257 -18.22 -6.00 14.90
CA LEU A 257 -17.80 -6.86 13.79
C LEU A 257 -17.63 -6.07 12.48
N SER A 258 -18.51 -5.11 12.18
CA SER A 258 -18.40 -4.25 10.99
C SER A 258 -17.19 -3.32 11.07
N PHE A 259 -16.91 -2.76 12.25
CA PHE A 259 -15.71 -1.97 12.48
C PHE A 259 -14.44 -2.84 12.41
N ALA A 260 -14.46 -4.05 13.00
CA ALA A 260 -13.39 -5.01 12.87
C ALA A 260 -13.12 -5.38 11.40
N ALA A 261 -14.15 -5.57 10.57
CA ALA A 261 -13.97 -5.81 9.14
C ALA A 261 -13.30 -4.62 8.44
N SER A 262 -13.62 -3.39 8.83
CA SER A 262 -12.99 -2.17 8.30
C SER A 262 -11.51 -2.07 8.69
N VAL A 263 -11.18 -2.31 9.96
CA VAL A 263 -9.80 -2.32 10.47
C VAL A 263 -9.00 -3.46 9.83
N TYR A 264 -9.60 -4.63 9.71
CA TYR A 264 -8.97 -5.79 9.06
C TYR A 264 -8.67 -5.47 7.60
N GLY A 265 -9.66 -5.01 6.83
CA GLY A 265 -9.51 -4.68 5.41
C GLY A 265 -8.37 -3.69 5.14
N PHE A 266 -8.20 -2.68 5.99
CA PHE A 266 -7.10 -1.72 5.88
C PHE A 266 -5.73 -2.36 6.16
N SER A 267 -5.63 -3.21 7.18
CA SER A 267 -4.36 -3.82 7.61
C SER A 267 -3.94 -5.02 6.74
N THR A 268 -4.87 -5.88 6.34
CA THR A 268 -4.62 -7.03 5.44
C THR A 268 -4.41 -6.61 3.99
N GLY A 269 -4.86 -5.41 3.58
CA GLY A 269 -4.77 -4.91 2.20
C GLY A 269 -3.40 -5.11 1.56
N TRP A 270 -2.35 -4.88 2.36
CA TRP A 270 -0.94 -4.99 1.99
C TRP A 270 -0.49 -6.41 1.63
N THR A 271 -1.18 -7.47 2.07
CA THR A 271 -0.82 -8.88 1.89
C THR A 271 -0.66 -9.24 0.41
N SER A 272 -1.53 -8.68 -0.43
CA SER A 272 -1.62 -8.98 -1.86
C SER A 272 -0.45 -8.45 -2.69
N TYR A 273 0.42 -7.61 -2.11
CA TYR A 273 1.63 -7.09 -2.75
C TYR A 273 2.83 -7.00 -1.80
N ALA A 274 2.78 -7.67 -0.65
CA ALA A 274 3.82 -7.62 0.38
C ALA A 274 5.23 -7.99 -0.12
N ALA A 275 5.35 -8.98 -1.01
CA ALA A 275 6.64 -9.40 -1.59
C ALA A 275 7.18 -8.43 -2.66
N ASP A 276 6.34 -7.56 -3.23
CA ASP A 276 6.77 -6.60 -4.26
C ASP A 276 7.84 -5.63 -3.73
N TYR A 277 7.76 -5.33 -2.43
CA TYR A 277 8.62 -4.37 -1.74
C TYR A 277 9.85 -4.98 -1.10
N THR A 278 9.91 -6.31 -1.01
CA THR A 278 11.07 -7.02 -0.47
C THR A 278 11.85 -7.77 -1.55
N VAL A 279 11.37 -7.76 -2.81
CA VAL A 279 11.98 -8.48 -3.93
C VAL A 279 13.44 -8.10 -4.22
N TYR A 280 13.81 -6.84 -3.95
CA TYR A 280 15.17 -6.33 -4.18
C TYR A 280 16.09 -6.46 -2.95
N GLN A 281 15.63 -7.08 -1.86
CA GLN A 281 16.48 -7.31 -0.69
C GLN A 281 17.42 -8.51 -0.92
N PRO A 282 18.61 -8.53 -0.27
CA PRO A 282 19.56 -9.62 -0.43
C PRO A 282 19.01 -11.01 -0.06
N VAL A 283 19.46 -12.05 -0.77
CA VAL A 283 18.97 -13.43 -0.60
C VAL A 283 19.26 -14.01 0.78
N ASN A 284 20.39 -13.59 1.36
CA ASN A 284 20.90 -14.06 2.65
C ASN A 284 20.20 -13.39 3.85
N ARG A 285 19.23 -12.49 3.64
CA ARG A 285 18.50 -11.84 4.74
C ARG A 285 17.71 -12.87 5.57
N SER A 286 17.77 -12.70 6.89
CA SER A 286 17.03 -13.54 7.83
C SER A 286 15.52 -13.30 7.72
N ARG A 287 14.74 -14.37 7.51
CA ARG A 287 13.27 -14.31 7.44
C ARG A 287 12.66 -13.71 8.71
N LYS A 288 13.19 -14.08 9.89
CA LYS A 288 12.76 -13.53 11.18
C LYS A 288 12.97 -12.02 11.24
N SER A 289 14.09 -11.53 10.70
CA SER A 289 14.37 -10.10 10.68
C SER A 289 13.43 -9.35 9.73
N ILE A 290 13.19 -9.87 8.53
CA ILE A 290 12.23 -9.29 7.57
C ILE A 290 10.83 -9.23 8.19
N PHE A 291 10.39 -10.33 8.83
CA PHE A 291 9.11 -10.40 9.52
C PHE A 291 9.02 -9.33 10.61
N LEU A 292 10.01 -9.23 11.50
CA LEU A 292 9.98 -8.27 12.62
C LEU A 292 10.05 -6.81 12.17
N TRP A 293 10.85 -6.49 11.14
CA TRP A 293 10.90 -5.14 10.58
C TRP A 293 9.60 -4.75 9.88
N THR A 294 8.97 -5.68 9.16
CA THR A 294 7.66 -5.48 8.54
C THR A 294 6.60 -5.30 9.62
N PHE A 295 6.60 -6.15 10.64
CA PHE A 295 5.66 -6.11 11.76
C PHE A 295 5.77 -4.78 12.51
N ALA A 296 6.97 -4.36 12.92
CA ALA A 296 7.16 -3.09 13.62
C ALA A 296 6.81 -1.89 12.73
N GLY A 297 7.15 -1.95 11.44
CA GLY A 297 6.83 -0.92 10.46
C GLY A 297 5.33 -0.75 10.22
N LEU A 298 4.53 -1.82 10.35
CA LEU A 298 3.07 -1.77 10.22
C LEU A 298 2.36 -1.49 11.56
N SER A 299 2.73 -2.22 12.62
CA SER A 299 2.02 -2.19 13.89
C SER A 299 2.07 -0.81 14.55
N PHE A 300 3.24 -0.17 14.57
CA PHE A 300 3.40 1.13 15.22
C PHE A 300 2.53 2.24 14.59
N PRO A 301 2.62 2.54 13.28
CA PRO A 301 1.79 3.59 12.68
C PRO A 301 0.31 3.26 12.71
N LEU A 302 -0.08 2.01 12.45
CA LEU A 302 -1.49 1.60 12.43
C LEU A 302 -2.13 1.80 13.79
N LEU A 303 -1.52 1.26 14.85
CA LEU A 303 -2.04 1.42 16.21
C LEU A 303 -2.03 2.89 16.63
N PHE A 304 -0.92 3.59 16.43
CA PHE A 304 -0.81 4.99 16.85
C PHE A 304 -1.85 5.90 16.18
N THR A 305 -1.94 5.87 14.85
CA THR A 305 -2.82 6.78 14.11
C THR A 305 -4.29 6.42 14.25
N GLN A 306 -4.65 5.13 14.21
CA GLN A 306 -6.04 4.70 14.39
C GLN A 306 -6.53 4.95 15.81
N MET A 307 -5.72 4.65 16.83
CA MET A 307 -6.11 4.92 18.22
C MET A 307 -6.24 6.42 18.48
N LEU A 308 -5.37 7.25 17.88
CA LEU A 308 -5.50 8.70 17.92
C LEU A 308 -6.79 9.17 17.22
N GLY A 309 -7.12 8.60 16.06
CA GLY A 309 -8.38 8.86 15.35
C GLY A 309 -9.60 8.52 16.19
N ALA A 310 -9.61 7.35 16.81
CA ALA A 310 -10.65 6.92 17.72
C ALA A 310 -10.80 7.86 18.92
N ALA A 311 -9.70 8.26 19.56
CA ALA A 311 -9.71 9.16 20.70
C ALA A 311 -10.26 10.55 20.35
N ILE A 312 -9.88 11.11 19.20
CA ILE A 312 -10.39 12.42 18.76
C ILE A 312 -11.85 12.35 18.36
N ALA A 313 -12.27 11.23 17.76
CA ALA A 313 -13.66 11.04 17.36
C ALA A 313 -14.62 11.03 18.56
N THR A 314 -14.17 10.66 19.77
CA THR A 314 -15.05 10.72 20.94
C THR A 314 -15.44 12.14 21.34
N ALA A 315 -14.63 13.14 21.03
CA ALA A 315 -14.95 14.54 21.31
C ALA A 315 -16.18 15.03 20.52
N MET A 316 -16.54 14.36 19.43
CA MET A 316 -17.78 14.64 18.70
C MET A 316 -19.03 14.32 19.55
N ALA A 317 -18.93 13.47 20.57
CA ALA A 317 -20.04 13.15 21.47
C ALA A 317 -20.27 14.20 22.57
N ALA A 318 -19.31 15.11 22.79
CA ALA A 318 -19.42 16.12 23.82
C ALA A 318 -20.63 17.05 23.57
N ASN A 319 -21.24 17.58 24.63
CA ASN A 319 -22.38 18.51 24.56
C ASN A 319 -23.52 18.03 23.62
N ASP A 320 -23.85 16.74 23.66
CA ASP A 320 -24.89 16.12 22.81
C ASP A 320 -24.69 16.36 21.30
N GLY A 321 -23.44 16.51 20.86
CA GLY A 321 -23.08 16.72 19.46
C GLY A 321 -23.08 18.19 19.01
N ASP A 322 -23.45 19.13 19.88
CA ASP A 322 -23.34 20.57 19.62
C ASP A 322 -21.94 21.07 20.01
N ASN A 323 -20.96 20.73 19.18
CA ASN A 323 -19.57 21.05 19.39
C ASN A 323 -18.79 21.24 18.08
N ALA A 324 -17.65 21.93 18.17
CA ALA A 324 -16.82 22.25 17.01
C ALA A 324 -16.24 21.02 16.30
N TYR A 325 -16.11 19.87 16.98
CA TYR A 325 -15.60 18.64 16.37
C TYR A 325 -16.64 18.00 15.46
N MET A 326 -17.90 17.93 15.90
CA MET A 326 -19.02 17.43 15.10
C MET A 326 -19.34 18.37 13.94
N ASP A 327 -19.31 19.69 14.17
CA ASP A 327 -19.50 20.68 13.11
C ASP A 327 -18.38 20.60 12.04
N GLY A 328 -17.13 20.47 12.49
CA GLY A 328 -15.98 20.29 11.63
C GLY A 328 -16.11 19.02 10.78
N TYR A 329 -16.45 17.90 11.41
CA TYR A 329 -16.68 16.63 10.72
C TYR A 329 -17.83 16.72 9.70
N SER A 330 -18.93 17.38 10.06
CA SER A 330 -20.08 17.56 9.16
C SER A 330 -19.76 18.46 7.96
N THR A 331 -18.88 19.45 8.14
CA THR A 331 -18.51 20.41 7.09
C THR A 331 -17.47 19.85 6.13
N SER A 332 -16.40 19.23 6.65
CA SER A 332 -15.25 18.81 5.85
C SER A 332 -14.72 17.42 6.23
N GLY A 333 -15.53 16.57 6.86
CA GLY A 333 -15.15 15.20 7.21
C GLY A 333 -13.93 15.13 8.14
N ILE A 334 -13.03 14.20 7.85
CA ILE A 334 -11.80 13.98 8.65
C ILE A 334 -10.92 15.23 8.67
N GLY A 335 -10.90 15.99 7.57
CA GLY A 335 -10.16 17.24 7.49
C GLY A 335 -10.66 18.29 8.47
N GLY A 336 -11.98 18.42 8.59
CA GLY A 336 -12.62 19.36 9.52
C GLY A 336 -12.48 18.90 10.98
N LEU A 337 -12.55 17.59 11.25
CA LEU A 337 -12.28 17.03 12.58
C LEU A 337 -10.86 17.36 13.05
N LEU A 338 -9.85 17.14 12.20
CA LEU A 338 -8.46 17.52 12.52
C LEU A 338 -8.31 19.03 12.64
N ALA A 339 -8.99 19.80 11.78
CA ALA A 339 -8.96 21.26 11.85
C ALA A 339 -9.48 21.79 13.19
N ALA A 340 -10.57 21.21 13.72
CA ALA A 340 -11.12 21.57 15.03
C ALA A 340 -10.11 21.38 16.18
N VAL A 341 -9.20 20.41 16.05
CA VAL A 341 -8.15 20.15 17.05
C VAL A 341 -7.02 21.18 16.95
N ILE A 342 -6.45 21.39 15.76
CA ILE A 342 -5.15 22.10 15.62
C ILE A 342 -5.25 23.51 15.07
N VAL A 343 -6.32 23.88 14.36
CA VAL A 343 -6.43 25.23 13.77
C VAL A 343 -6.72 26.29 14.84
N PRO A 344 -7.63 26.10 15.82
CA PRO A 344 -7.85 27.09 16.88
C PRO A 344 -6.60 27.41 17.71
N PRO A 345 -5.82 26.44 18.22
CA PRO A 345 -4.63 26.76 19.03
C PRO A 345 -3.41 27.20 18.20
N LEU A 346 -3.19 26.64 17.00
CA LEU A 346 -1.97 26.87 16.22
C LEU A 346 -2.15 27.84 15.02
N GLY A 347 -3.38 28.24 14.72
CA GLY A 347 -3.72 29.16 13.62
C GLY A 347 -3.16 28.70 12.27
N LYS A 348 -2.35 29.56 11.64
CA LYS A 348 -1.74 29.29 10.31
C LYS A 348 -0.83 28.06 10.30
N PHE A 349 -0.18 27.75 11.42
CA PHE A 349 0.65 26.55 11.50
C PHE A 349 -0.20 25.28 11.54
N GLY A 350 -1.39 25.33 12.17
CA GLY A 350 -2.38 24.26 12.09
C GLY A 350 -2.84 24.02 10.65
N GLN A 351 -3.14 25.08 9.90
CA GLN A 351 -3.49 24.98 8.47
C GLN A 351 -2.36 24.39 7.62
N PHE A 352 -1.11 24.82 7.84
CA PHE A 352 0.06 24.23 7.19
C PHE A 352 0.19 22.73 7.50
N SER A 353 -0.02 22.35 8.76
CA SER A 353 0.02 20.96 9.21
C SER A 353 -1.03 20.10 8.52
N LEU A 354 -2.26 20.61 8.33
CA LEU A 354 -3.30 19.93 7.56
C LEU A 354 -2.90 19.72 6.09
N VAL A 355 -2.24 20.69 5.46
CA VAL A 355 -1.73 20.53 4.07
C VAL A 355 -0.69 19.42 4.00
N ILE A 356 0.23 19.33 4.97
CA ILE A 356 1.24 18.27 5.02
C ILE A 356 0.58 16.90 5.24
N LEU A 357 -0.41 16.80 6.14
CA LEU A 357 -1.18 15.57 6.34
C LEU A 357 -2.02 15.21 5.10
N ALA A 358 -2.53 16.18 4.34
CA ALA A 358 -3.22 15.90 3.08
C ALA A 358 -2.27 15.26 2.06
N LEU A 359 -1.03 15.76 2.00
CA LEU A 359 0.02 15.21 1.13
C LEU A 359 0.58 13.87 1.63
N SER A 360 0.35 13.49 2.90
CA SER A 360 0.75 12.16 3.41
C SER A 360 0.07 11.02 2.63
N ILE A 361 -1.09 11.28 2.02
CA ILE A 361 -1.79 10.32 1.16
C ILE A 361 -0.92 9.83 0.01
N VAL A 362 0.02 10.65 -0.45
CA VAL A 362 0.96 10.25 -1.50
C VAL A 362 1.77 9.02 -1.06
N ALA A 363 2.23 8.96 0.19
CA ALA A 363 2.94 7.80 0.74
C ALA A 363 2.06 6.54 0.79
N ASN A 364 0.80 6.70 1.15
CA ASN A 364 -0.11 5.55 1.21
C ASN A 364 -0.51 5.03 -0.17
N ASN A 365 -0.63 5.91 -1.17
CA ASN A 365 -1.02 5.52 -2.53
C ASN A 365 0.15 5.08 -3.42
N CYS A 366 1.39 5.49 -3.11
CA CYS A 366 2.56 5.06 -3.86
C CYS A 366 2.63 3.52 -3.95
N PRO A 367 2.45 2.77 -2.85
CA PRO A 367 2.46 1.32 -2.93
C PRO A 367 1.35 0.73 -3.82
N ASN A 368 0.13 1.23 -3.65
CA ASN A 368 -1.04 0.72 -4.37
C ASN A 368 -0.86 0.84 -5.89
N ILE A 369 -0.49 2.03 -6.37
CA ILE A 369 -0.38 2.31 -7.81
C ILE A 369 0.82 1.60 -8.43
N TYR A 370 1.92 1.48 -7.68
CA TYR A 370 3.06 0.67 -8.10
C TYR A 370 2.65 -0.79 -8.30
N SER A 371 1.96 -1.42 -7.34
CA SER A 371 1.55 -2.82 -7.45
C SER A 371 0.40 -3.09 -8.43
N VAL A 372 -0.46 -2.11 -8.72
CA VAL A 372 -1.45 -2.20 -9.82
C VAL A 372 -0.75 -2.44 -11.15
N SER A 373 0.33 -1.70 -11.42
CA SER A 373 1.04 -1.82 -12.69
C SER A 373 1.66 -3.21 -12.88
N LEU A 374 2.18 -3.82 -11.81
CA LEU A 374 2.70 -5.19 -11.81
C LEU A 374 1.58 -6.22 -12.00
N SER A 375 0.46 -6.02 -11.32
CA SER A 375 -0.71 -6.91 -11.42
C SER A 375 -1.33 -6.87 -12.82
N LEU A 376 -1.39 -5.69 -13.46
CA LEU A 376 -1.83 -5.55 -14.85
C LEU A 376 -0.92 -6.30 -15.82
N GLN A 377 0.40 -6.19 -15.64
CA GLN A 377 1.36 -6.94 -16.45
C GLN A 377 1.20 -8.46 -16.30
N LEU A 378 0.73 -8.96 -15.14
CA LEU A 378 0.50 -10.39 -14.93
C LEU A 378 -0.66 -10.96 -15.79
N LEU A 379 -1.67 -10.16 -16.16
CA LEU A 379 -2.91 -10.65 -16.78
C LEU A 379 -2.69 -11.30 -18.16
N ALA A 380 -1.82 -10.72 -18.98
CA ALA A 380 -1.58 -11.16 -20.34
C ALA A 380 -0.17 -10.82 -20.84
N ARG A 381 0.38 -11.67 -21.72
CA ARG A 381 1.68 -11.41 -22.39
C ARG A 381 1.70 -10.08 -23.15
N ALA A 382 0.56 -9.67 -23.71
CA ALA A 382 0.42 -8.37 -24.36
C ALA A 382 0.54 -7.21 -23.35
N SER A 383 -0.01 -7.37 -22.14
CA SER A 383 0.05 -6.38 -21.07
C SER A 383 1.47 -6.19 -20.52
N GLN A 384 2.27 -7.26 -20.50
CA GLN A 384 3.69 -7.19 -20.13
C GLN A 384 4.51 -6.29 -21.07
N ARG A 385 4.12 -6.18 -22.35
CA ARG A 385 4.81 -5.34 -23.34
C ARG A 385 4.48 -3.86 -23.21
N VAL A 386 3.56 -3.49 -22.32
CA VAL A 386 3.25 -2.09 -22.04
C VAL A 386 4.17 -1.63 -20.90
N PRO A 387 4.97 -0.57 -21.11
CA PRO A 387 5.82 0.00 -20.08
C PRO A 387 5.04 0.35 -18.82
N ARG A 388 5.64 0.09 -17.67
CA ARG A 388 4.99 0.21 -16.35
C ARG A 388 4.41 1.61 -16.10
N PHE A 389 5.09 2.66 -16.52
CA PHE A 389 4.64 4.04 -16.30
C PHE A 389 3.32 4.37 -17.00
N LEU A 390 2.98 3.69 -18.11
CA LEU A 390 1.68 3.85 -18.75
C LEU A 390 0.58 3.20 -17.90
N TRP A 391 0.87 2.06 -17.28
CA TRP A 391 -0.07 1.43 -16.35
C TRP A 391 -0.29 2.27 -15.10
N THR A 392 0.75 2.89 -14.54
CA THR A 392 0.58 3.79 -13.39
C THR A 392 -0.21 5.03 -13.76
N LEU A 393 -0.04 5.58 -14.98
CA LEU A 393 -0.86 6.68 -15.49
C LEU A 393 -2.33 6.28 -15.64
N ILE A 394 -2.60 5.14 -16.29
CA ILE A 394 -3.97 4.63 -16.49
C ILE A 394 -4.63 4.38 -15.13
N ALA A 395 -3.95 3.69 -14.21
CA ALA A 395 -4.46 3.45 -12.87
C ALA A 395 -4.77 4.78 -12.16
N THR A 396 -3.93 5.79 -12.34
CA THR A 396 -4.14 7.13 -11.80
C THR A 396 -5.39 7.80 -12.34
N CYS A 397 -5.57 7.80 -13.67
CA CYS A 397 -6.78 8.33 -14.27
C CYS A 397 -8.04 7.60 -13.80
N VAL A 398 -7.97 6.27 -13.64
CA VAL A 398 -9.12 5.46 -13.20
C VAL A 398 -9.51 5.76 -11.75
N TYR A 399 -8.57 5.78 -10.80
CA TYR A 399 -8.94 6.09 -9.41
C TYR A 399 -9.38 7.54 -9.25
N VAL A 400 -8.86 8.49 -10.03
CA VAL A 400 -9.35 9.88 -10.03
C VAL A 400 -10.79 9.94 -10.54
N ALA A 401 -11.10 9.22 -11.63
CA ALA A 401 -12.45 9.15 -12.18
C ALA A 401 -13.46 8.53 -11.20
N ILE A 402 -13.02 7.64 -10.32
CA ILE A 402 -13.84 7.07 -9.24
C ILE A 402 -13.93 8.04 -8.05
N ALA A 403 -12.81 8.65 -7.67
CA ALA A 403 -12.72 9.49 -6.48
C ALA A 403 -13.53 10.79 -6.59
N ILE A 404 -13.55 11.44 -7.77
CA ILE A 404 -14.28 12.70 -7.98
C ILE A 404 -15.79 12.55 -7.69
N PRO A 405 -16.53 11.61 -8.32
CA PRO A 405 -17.93 11.39 -7.96
C PRO A 405 -18.08 10.75 -6.58
N GLY A 406 -17.13 9.90 -6.16
CA GLY A 406 -17.13 9.28 -4.84
C GLY A 406 -16.99 10.28 -3.67
N TYR A 407 -16.42 11.47 -3.91
CA TYR A 407 -16.25 12.51 -2.90
C TYR A 407 -17.57 12.92 -2.24
N ALA A 408 -18.66 13.00 -3.01
CA ALA A 408 -19.98 13.38 -2.51
C ALA A 408 -20.67 12.26 -1.69
N HIS A 409 -20.24 11.01 -1.84
CA HIS A 409 -20.88 9.82 -1.26
C HIS A 409 -19.88 8.93 -0.49
N PHE A 410 -18.84 9.55 0.08
CA PHE A 410 -17.66 8.87 0.63
C PHE A 410 -17.99 7.69 1.56
N ALA A 411 -18.87 7.88 2.55
CA ALA A 411 -19.20 6.85 3.54
C ALA A 411 -19.80 5.59 2.88
N SER A 412 -20.78 5.77 1.98
CA SER A 412 -21.41 4.66 1.26
C SER A 412 -20.46 3.97 0.27
N VAL A 413 -19.55 4.72 -0.35
CA VAL A 413 -18.53 4.17 -1.25
C VAL A 413 -17.52 3.34 -0.45
N LEU A 414 -17.08 3.85 0.71
CA LEU A 414 -16.15 3.18 1.60
C LEU A 414 -16.74 1.89 2.17
N GLU A 415 -17.97 1.92 2.68
CA GLU A 415 -18.65 0.76 3.26
C GLU A 415 -18.81 -0.38 2.23
N ASN A 416 -19.37 -0.08 1.06
CA ASN A 416 -19.55 -1.08 0.00
C ASN A 416 -18.21 -1.62 -0.51
N PHE A 417 -17.18 -0.78 -0.56
CA PHE A 417 -15.85 -1.17 -1.00
C PHE A 417 -15.13 -2.08 0.01
N MET A 418 -15.24 -1.78 1.30
CA MET A 418 -14.65 -2.55 2.39
C MET A 418 -15.19 -3.97 2.47
N LEU A 419 -16.50 -4.14 2.27
CA LEU A 419 -17.12 -5.47 2.19
C LEU A 419 -16.47 -6.30 1.09
N VAL A 420 -16.30 -5.76 -0.12
CA VAL A 420 -15.71 -6.50 -1.24
C VAL A 420 -14.25 -6.90 -0.97
N ILE A 421 -13.43 -6.00 -0.41
CA ILE A 421 -12.01 -6.27 -0.18
C ILE A 421 -11.77 -7.30 0.91
N GLY A 422 -12.42 -7.15 2.06
CA GLY A 422 -12.21 -8.02 3.22
C GLY A 422 -12.47 -9.49 2.86
N TYR A 423 -13.51 -9.77 2.08
CA TYR A 423 -13.84 -11.14 1.70
C TYR A 423 -12.80 -11.79 0.78
N TRP A 424 -12.34 -11.10 -0.28
CA TRP A 424 -11.42 -11.74 -1.22
C TRP A 424 -10.03 -11.93 -0.62
N LEU A 425 -9.56 -10.98 0.20
CA LEU A 425 -8.27 -11.12 0.89
C LEU A 425 -8.29 -12.25 1.90
N ALA A 426 -9.38 -12.41 2.66
CA ALA A 426 -9.53 -13.53 3.57
C ALA A 426 -9.49 -14.89 2.82
N ILE A 427 -10.13 -14.98 1.66
CA ILE A 427 -10.08 -16.18 0.80
C ILE A 427 -8.65 -16.40 0.27
N TYR A 428 -8.02 -15.33 -0.22
CA TYR A 428 -6.64 -15.38 -0.73
C TYR A 428 -5.67 -15.87 0.36
N GLU A 429 -5.75 -15.33 1.56
CA GLU A 429 -4.95 -15.69 2.72
C GLU A 429 -5.25 -17.12 3.17
N GLY A 430 -6.51 -17.52 3.25
CA GLY A 430 -6.91 -18.88 3.63
C GLY A 430 -6.29 -19.95 2.71
N VAL A 431 -6.32 -19.73 1.40
CA VAL A 431 -5.67 -20.64 0.43
C VAL A 431 -4.15 -20.57 0.56
N SER A 432 -3.58 -19.38 0.49
CA SER A 432 -2.12 -19.20 0.42
C SER A 432 -1.37 -19.57 1.71
N LEU A 433 -2.00 -19.42 2.88
CA LEU A 433 -1.44 -19.87 4.15
C LEU A 433 -1.57 -21.37 4.34
N SER A 434 -2.62 -22.02 3.83
CA SER A 434 -2.80 -23.47 3.96
C SER A 434 -1.80 -24.31 3.16
N GLU A 435 -1.21 -23.72 2.13
CA GLU A 435 -0.19 -24.35 1.27
C GLU A 435 1.23 -24.32 1.89
N HIS A 436 1.41 -23.69 3.05
CA HIS A 436 2.71 -23.49 3.71
C HIS A 436 2.70 -23.96 5.16
#